data_AF-A0A382EET2-F1
#
_entry.id   AF-A0A382EET2-F1
#
_cell.length_a   1.000
_cell.length_b   1.000
_cell.length_c   1.000
_cell.angle_alpha   90.00
_cell.angle_beta   90.00
_cell.angle_gamma   90.00
#
_symmetry.space_group_name_H-M   'P 1'
#
loop_
_entity.id
_entity.type
_entity.pdbx_description
1 polymer ?
#
loop_
_entity_poly.entity_id
_entity_poly.type
_entity_poly.pdbx_seq_one_letter_code
_entity_poly.pdbx_strand_id
1 'polypeptide(L)'
;MISKSEPSIVTSKTKHFFTELMGAPLSAKIGILIVVIYIFVALFAPLLAPFGESELVGKKYQPWNNTFLLGTDNLGRDMLSRILFGARNTVGIAFLTTLVAFLIGGICGIFAA
;
A
#
# COMPACT_ATOMS: atom_id res chain seq x y z
N MET A 1 9.35 -11.28 54.36
CA MET A 1 9.64 -10.09 53.54
C MET A 1 9.57 -10.50 52.08
N ILE A 2 8.48 -10.11 51.42
CA ILE A 2 8.12 -10.54 50.07
C ILE A 2 8.90 -9.65 49.09
N SER A 3 9.88 -10.22 48.39
CA SER A 3 10.55 -9.57 47.27
C SER A 3 9.56 -9.45 46.11
N LYS A 4 9.09 -8.23 45.84
CA LYS A 4 8.13 -7.93 44.79
C LYS A 4 8.82 -8.06 43.43
N SER A 5 8.29 -8.98 42.64
CA SER A 5 8.29 -9.06 41.18
C SER A 5 8.64 -7.76 40.43
N GLU A 6 9.71 -7.80 39.63
CA GLU A 6 9.83 -6.93 38.46
C GLU A 6 9.23 -7.65 37.25
N PRO A 7 8.21 -7.05 36.61
CA PRO A 7 8.03 -7.28 35.19
C PRO A 7 8.01 -5.96 34.41
N SER A 8 8.40 -6.07 33.14
CA SER A 8 8.01 -5.22 32.00
C SER A 8 8.97 -4.12 31.50
N ILE A 9 10.06 -4.53 30.83
CA ILE A 9 10.83 -3.65 29.91
C ILE A 9 10.23 -3.66 28.48
N VAL A 10 9.19 -4.46 28.20
CA VAL A 10 8.75 -4.76 26.82
C VAL A 10 7.51 -3.94 26.37
N THR A 11 6.78 -3.27 27.26
CA THR A 11 5.44 -2.73 26.94
C THR A 11 5.37 -1.23 26.58
N SER A 12 6.48 -0.47 26.69
CA SER A 12 6.46 0.99 26.56
C SER A 12 6.59 1.52 25.12
N LYS A 13 7.40 0.89 24.25
CA LYS A 13 7.69 1.42 22.91
C LYS A 13 6.45 1.62 22.03
N THR A 14 5.46 0.74 22.12
CA THR A 14 4.27 0.79 21.27
C THR A 14 3.35 1.97 21.61
N LYS A 15 3.28 2.35 22.90
CA LYS A 15 2.42 3.46 23.34
C LYS A 15 2.98 4.82 22.92
N HIS A 16 4.31 4.99 22.93
CA HIS A 16 4.94 6.23 22.49
C HIS A 16 4.76 6.45 20.98
N PHE A 17 4.90 5.41 20.17
CA PHE A 17 4.71 5.50 18.71
C PHE A 17 3.30 6.00 18.32
N PHE A 18 2.25 5.44 18.93
CA PHE A 18 0.87 5.88 18.67
C PHE A 18 0.55 7.28 19.20
N THR A 19 1.15 7.68 20.33
CA THR A 19 0.97 9.02 20.90
C THR A 19 1.61 10.10 20.04
N GLU A 20 2.79 9.84 19.48
CA GLU A 20 3.50 10.75 18.57
C GLU A 20 2.73 10.94 17.25
N LEU A 21 2.17 9.86 16.69
CA LEU A 21 1.29 9.89 15.51
C LEU A 21 0.04 10.77 15.74
N MET A 22 -0.55 10.70 16.93
CA MET A 22 -1.70 11.54 17.30
C MET A 22 -1.33 12.99 17.60
N GLY A 23 -0.07 13.28 17.97
CA GLY A 23 0.47 14.63 18.13
C GLY A 23 0.93 15.31 16.83
N ALA A 24 1.03 14.57 15.73
CA ALA A 24 1.53 15.07 14.45
C ALA A 24 0.60 16.12 13.79
N PRO A 25 1.14 17.04 12.97
CA PRO A 25 0.34 18.02 12.24
C PRO A 25 -0.67 17.34 11.31
N LEU A 26 -1.78 18.03 11.01
CA LEU A 26 -2.88 17.48 10.21
C LEU A 26 -2.42 16.97 8.84
N SER A 27 -1.43 17.64 8.24
CA SER A 27 -0.81 17.24 6.97
C SER A 27 -0.13 15.86 7.05
N ALA A 28 0.60 15.58 8.12
CA ALA A 28 1.25 14.29 8.34
C ALA A 28 0.22 13.17 8.52
N LYS A 29 -0.87 13.43 9.25
CA LYS A 29 -1.97 12.47 9.43
C LYS A 29 -2.66 12.12 8.11
N ILE A 30 -2.93 13.12 7.27
CA ILE A 30 -3.50 12.91 5.94
C ILE A 30 -2.55 12.09 5.06
N GLY A 31 -1.25 12.42 5.08
CA GLY A 31 -0.24 11.65 4.33
C GLY A 31 -0.20 10.18 4.73
N ILE A 32 -0.17 9.90 6.04
CA ILE A 32 -0.18 8.53 6.56
C ILE A 32 -1.47 7.81 6.20
N LEU A 33 -2.63 8.47 6.29
CA LEU A 33 -3.91 7.90 5.89
C LEU A 33 -3.90 7.50 4.41
N ILE A 34 -3.41 8.36 3.52
CA ILE A 34 -3.31 8.07 2.09
C ILE A 34 -2.42 6.85 1.85
N VAL A 35 -1.24 6.81 2.48
CA VAL A 35 -0.30 5.68 2.34
C VAL A 35 -0.94 4.38 2.82
N VAL A 36 -1.62 4.40 3.96
CA VAL A 36 -2.33 3.23 4.49
C VAL A 36 -3.42 2.75 3.53
N ILE A 37 -4.20 3.67 2.95
CA ILE A 37 -5.22 3.34 1.96
C ILE A 37 -4.57 2.70 0.72
N TYR A 38 -3.47 3.26 0.20
CA TYR A 38 -2.77 2.70 -0.94
C TYR A 38 -2.22 1.30 -0.68
N ILE A 39 -1.63 1.07 0.51
CA ILE A 39 -1.15 -0.26 0.92
C ILE A 39 -2.33 -1.24 1.00
N PHE A 40 -3.45 -0.81 1.58
CA PHE A 40 -4.65 -1.63 1.68
C PHE A 40 -5.18 -2.01 0.29
N VAL A 41 -5.36 -1.04 -0.59
CA VAL A 41 -5.80 -1.29 -1.98
C VAL A 41 -4.82 -2.20 -2.72
N ALA A 42 -3.50 -2.01 -2.56
CA ALA A 42 -2.50 -2.85 -3.21
C ALA A 42 -2.53 -4.32 -2.73
N LEU A 43 -2.73 -4.55 -1.43
CA LEU A 43 -2.81 -5.89 -0.84
C LEU A 43 -4.12 -6.59 -1.19
N PHE A 44 -5.24 -5.86 -1.12
CA PHE A 44 -6.57 -6.40 -1.37
C PHE A 44 -7.02 -6.24 -2.82
N ALA A 45 -6.18 -5.72 -3.72
CA ALA A 45 -6.45 -5.61 -5.16
C ALA A 45 -7.03 -6.89 -5.78
N PRO A 46 -6.47 -8.10 -5.58
CA PRO A 46 -7.03 -9.32 -6.17
C PRO A 46 -8.37 -9.75 -5.55
N LEU A 47 -8.71 -9.29 -4.35
CA LEU A 47 -9.98 -9.59 -3.69
C LEU A 47 -11.07 -8.54 -4.00
N LEU A 48 -10.64 -7.30 -4.25
CA LEU A 48 -11.50 -6.17 -4.60
C LEU A 48 -11.81 -6.12 -6.11
N ALA A 49 -10.94 -6.69 -6.94
CA ALA A 49 -11.16 -6.76 -8.38
C ALA A 49 -12.22 -7.82 -8.71
N PRO A 50 -13.31 -7.47 -9.42
CA PRO A 50 -14.33 -8.43 -9.83
C PRO A 50 -13.86 -9.41 -10.92
N PHE A 51 -12.82 -9.06 -11.69
CA PHE A 51 -12.32 -9.87 -12.81
C PHE A 51 -10.79 -10.01 -12.80
N GLY A 52 -10.27 -11.03 -13.49
CA GLY A 52 -8.83 -11.22 -13.65
C GLY A 52 -8.17 -10.08 -14.44
N GLU A 53 -6.92 -9.75 -14.10
CA GLU A 53 -6.14 -8.65 -14.70
C GLU A 53 -6.10 -8.68 -16.25
N SER A 54 -6.03 -9.88 -16.83
CA SER A 54 -5.91 -10.11 -18.26
C SER A 54 -7.16 -10.73 -18.90
N GLU A 55 -8.26 -10.86 -18.14
CA GLU A 55 -9.44 -11.57 -18.61
C GLU A 55 -10.25 -10.71 -19.59
N LEU A 56 -10.56 -11.29 -20.76
CA LEU A 56 -11.36 -10.67 -21.80
C LEU A 56 -12.83 -10.95 -21.51
N VAL A 57 -13.47 -10.03 -20.79
CA VAL A 57 -14.81 -10.22 -20.21
C VAL A 57 -15.93 -9.59 -21.02
N GLY A 58 -15.63 -8.64 -21.91
CA GLY A 58 -16.64 -7.90 -22.66
C GLY A 58 -16.25 -7.50 -24.07
N LYS A 59 -17.16 -6.78 -24.74
CA LYS A 59 -16.86 -6.14 -26.03
C LYS A 59 -15.97 -4.92 -25.79
N LYS A 60 -15.22 -4.50 -26.82
CA LYS A 60 -14.37 -3.30 -26.76
C LYS A 60 -15.22 -2.05 -26.46
N TYR A 61 -14.72 -1.18 -25.58
CA TYR A 61 -15.35 0.11 -25.25
C TYR A 61 -16.82 0.00 -24.83
N GLN A 62 -17.17 -1.01 -24.02
CA GLN A 62 -18.49 -1.04 -23.42
C GLN A 62 -18.63 0.09 -22.39
N PRO A 63 -19.76 0.81 -22.41
CA PRO A 63 -20.05 1.84 -21.42
C PRO A 63 -20.24 1.22 -20.03
N TRP A 64 -20.31 2.08 -19.01
CA TRP A 64 -20.61 1.68 -17.63
C TRP A 64 -21.83 0.75 -17.57
N ASN A 65 -21.77 -0.30 -16.75
CA ASN A 65 -22.91 -1.18 -16.49
C ASN A 65 -22.75 -1.82 -15.10
N ASN A 66 -23.80 -2.46 -14.57
CA ASN A 66 -23.74 -3.17 -13.29
C ASN A 66 -22.66 -4.26 -13.25
N THR A 67 -22.28 -4.80 -14.42
CA THR A 67 -21.19 -5.77 -14.56
C THR A 67 -19.82 -5.10 -14.72
N PHE A 68 -19.75 -3.98 -15.46
CA PHE A 68 -18.51 -3.24 -15.72
C PHE A 68 -18.63 -1.84 -15.13
N LEU A 69 -18.27 -1.70 -13.85
CA LEU A 69 -18.47 -0.47 -13.08
C LEU A 69 -17.82 0.76 -13.74
N LEU A 70 -16.68 0.57 -14.39
CA LEU A 70 -15.96 1.61 -15.15
C LEU A 70 -15.96 1.37 -16.66
N GLY A 71 -16.74 0.40 -17.16
CA GLY A 71 -16.72 -0.02 -18.55
C GLY A 71 -15.49 -0.87 -18.90
N THR A 72 -15.35 -1.18 -20.18
CA THR A 72 -14.25 -2.02 -20.70
C THR A 72 -13.25 -1.23 -21.53
N ASP A 73 -12.00 -1.68 -21.56
CA ASP A 73 -10.95 -1.06 -22.37
C ASP A 73 -11.02 -1.44 -23.86
N ASN A 74 -10.02 -1.02 -24.65
CA ASN A 74 -9.91 -1.33 -26.08
C ASN A 74 -9.76 -2.84 -26.39
N LEU A 75 -9.40 -3.65 -25.40
CA LEU A 75 -9.37 -5.11 -25.54
C LEU A 75 -10.64 -5.77 -25.02
N GLY A 76 -11.53 -5.06 -24.33
CA GLY A 76 -12.71 -5.64 -23.69
C GLY A 76 -12.45 -6.14 -22.28
N ARG A 77 -11.38 -5.65 -21.62
CA ARG A 77 -11.05 -5.95 -20.21
C ARG A 77 -11.74 -4.96 -19.28
N ASP A 78 -12.11 -5.39 -18.09
CA ASP A 78 -12.68 -4.51 -17.07
C ASP A 78 -11.68 -3.44 -16.61
N MET A 79 -12.09 -2.17 -16.72
CA MET A 79 -11.20 -1.04 -16.43
C MET A 79 -10.95 -0.85 -14.92
N LEU A 80 -11.93 -1.20 -14.08
CA LEU A 80 -11.78 -1.13 -12.63
C LEU A 80 -10.69 -2.09 -12.14
N SER A 81 -10.79 -3.35 -12.54
CA SER A 81 -9.81 -4.38 -12.21
C SER A 81 -8.42 -3.96 -12.67
N ARG A 82 -8.28 -3.41 -13.89
CA ARG A 82 -6.99 -2.89 -14.37
C ARG A 82 -6.41 -1.77 -13.52
N ILE A 83 -7.24 -0.86 -13.00
CA ILE A 83 -6.77 0.21 -12.12
C ILE A 83 -6.30 -0.37 -10.79
N LEU A 84 -7.03 -1.33 -10.22
CA LEU A 84 -6.65 -2.00 -8.96
C LEU A 84 -5.34 -2.78 -9.09
N PHE A 85 -5.22 -3.62 -10.12
CA PHE A 85 -3.98 -4.35 -10.41
C PHE A 85 -2.83 -3.39 -10.75
N GLY A 86 -3.10 -2.32 -11.51
CA GLY A 86 -2.11 -1.28 -11.80
C GLY A 86 -1.61 -0.55 -10.55
N ALA A 87 -2.50 -0.27 -9.58
CA ALA A 87 -2.15 0.33 -8.31
C ALA A 87 -1.22 -0.59 -7.50
N ARG A 88 -1.55 -1.90 -7.42
CA ARG A 88 -0.69 -2.91 -6.78
C ARG A 88 0.71 -2.95 -7.40
N ASN A 89 0.78 -2.99 -8.73
CA ASN A 89 2.06 -3.07 -9.45
C ASN A 89 2.91 -1.80 -9.24
N THR A 90 2.29 -0.62 -9.28
CA THR A 90 2.96 0.66 -9.07
C THR A 90 3.54 0.77 -7.66
N VAL A 91 2.78 0.39 -6.63
CA VAL A 91 3.26 0.38 -5.24
C VAL A 91 4.41 -0.61 -5.07
N GLY A 92 4.31 -1.81 -5.65
CA GLY A 92 5.38 -2.81 -5.61
C GLY A 92 6.69 -2.31 -6.25
N ILE A 93 6.59 -1.67 -7.42
CA ILE A 93 7.74 -1.09 -8.11
C ILE A 93 8.34 0.05 -7.28
N ALA A 94 7.53 0.98 -6.79
CA ALA A 94 8.00 2.11 -5.97
C ALA A 94 8.72 1.66 -4.69
N PHE A 95 8.22 0.61 -4.05
CA PHE A 95 8.87 0.02 -2.88
C PHE A 95 10.23 -0.60 -3.26
N LEU A 96 10.27 -1.40 -4.34
CA LEU A 96 11.50 -2.06 -4.77
C LEU A 96 12.57 -1.06 -5.22
N THR A 97 12.19 -0.01 -5.97
CA THR A 97 13.13 1.03 -6.41
C THR A 97 13.68 1.82 -5.23
N THR A 98 12.83 2.12 -4.23
CA THR A 98 13.27 2.77 -3.00
C THR A 98 14.26 1.89 -2.25
N LEU A 99 13.97 0.60 -2.07
CA LEU A 99 14.88 -0.34 -1.41
C LEU A 99 16.24 -0.40 -2.10
N VAL A 100 16.26 -0.53 -3.43
CA VAL A 100 17.49 -0.57 -4.22
C VAL A 100 18.26 0.75 -4.09
N ALA A 101 17.58 1.90 -4.16
CA ALA A 101 18.21 3.20 -3.98
C ALA A 101 18.84 3.37 -2.59
N PHE A 102 18.15 2.90 -1.53
CA PHE A 102 18.69 2.90 -0.17
C PHE A 102 19.91 2.00 -0.02
N LEU A 103 19.90 0.80 -0.63
CA LEU A 103 21.04 -0.11 -0.58
C LEU A 103 22.26 0.47 -1.29
N ILE A 104 22.07 0.95 -2.53
CA ILE A 104 23.17 1.54 -3.31
C ILE A 104 23.69 2.80 -2.62
N GLY A 105 22.80 3.72 -2.22
CA GLY A 105 23.17 4.94 -1.52
C GLY A 105 23.86 4.67 -0.19
N GLY A 106 23.37 3.68 0.57
CA GLY A 106 23.99 3.26 1.83
C GLY A 106 25.39 2.68 1.64
N ILE A 107 25.58 1.81 0.64
CA ILE A 107 26.90 1.24 0.31
C ILE A 107 27.86 2.36 -0.12
N CYS A 108 27.45 3.22 -1.06
CA CYS A 108 28.27 4.35 -1.49
C CYS A 108 28.62 5.29 -0.34
N GLY A 109 27.68 5.55 0.58
CA GLY A 109 27.91 6.37 1.76
C GLY A 109 28.95 5.77 2.71
N ILE A 110 28.91 4.45 2.92
CA ILE A 110 29.93 3.73 3.71
C ILE A 110 31.30 3.81 3.05
N PHE A 111 31.38 3.69 1.71
CA PHE A 111 32.65 3.82 0.99
C PHE A 111 33.21 5.24 0.97
N ALA A 112 32.37 6.26 1.11
CA ALA A 112 32.79 7.67 1.14
C ALA A 112 33.25 8.14 2.52
N ALA A 113 32.87 7.42 3.59
CA ALA A 113 33.23 7.72 4.97
C ALA A 113 34.64 7.21 5.31
#